data_AF-A0A969JPK1-F1
#
_entry.id   AF-A0A969JPK1-F1
#
_cell.length_a   1.000
_cell.length_b   1.000
_cell.length_c   1.000
_cell.angle_alpha   90.00
_cell.angle_beta   90.00
_cell.angle_gamma   90.00
#
_symmetry.space_group_name_H-M   'P 1'
#
loop_
_entity.id
_entity.type
_entity.pdbx_description
1 polymer ?
#
loop_
_entity_poly.entity_id
_entity_poly.type
_entity_poly.pdbx_seq_one_letter_code
_entity_poly.pdbx_strand_id
1 'polypeptide(L)'
;MLSSYYRDHPELAQRDTTVKNQYEFYLGYFASQDVVKKAIFPVLSEYEAKLQAQQKFTESFRYASPSLLLQDAINDLAGTSPRHYESYRNQVVAFAEEWRAYFLPRMFNNEWMKKEDFEKLPVFVFEYEKVPSTATSDFTGLLLFVLVTLIISSVVYRNIATKVLLAS
;
A
#
# COMPACT_ATOMS: atom_id res chain seq x y z
N MET A 1 -24.91 -12.73 16.74
CA MET A 1 -23.67 -12.20 16.14
C MET A 1 -22.44 -12.62 16.94
N LEU A 2 -22.39 -12.38 18.26
CA LEU A 2 -21.27 -12.86 19.08
C LEU A 2 -21.19 -14.41 19.15
N SER A 3 -22.33 -15.11 19.26
CA SER A 3 -22.40 -16.58 19.23
C SER A 3 -21.99 -17.23 17.90
N SER A 4 -22.12 -16.52 16.76
CA SER A 4 -21.58 -16.98 15.48
C SER A 4 -20.08 -16.73 15.39
N TYR A 5 -19.61 -15.60 15.92
CA TYR A 5 -18.17 -15.28 16.00
C TYR A 5 -17.39 -16.28 16.87
N TYR A 6 -17.93 -16.69 18.03
CA TYR A 6 -17.34 -17.76 18.86
C TYR A 6 -17.27 -19.12 18.15
N ARG A 7 -18.10 -19.35 17.14
CA ARG A 7 -18.12 -20.59 16.35
C ARG A 7 -16.99 -20.62 15.33
N ASP A 8 -16.70 -19.45 14.74
CA ASP A 8 -15.61 -19.25 13.78
C ASP A 8 -14.25 -19.07 14.49
N HIS A 9 -14.25 -18.68 15.77
CA HIS A 9 -13.08 -18.49 16.63
C HIS A 9 -13.21 -19.25 17.97
N PRO A 10 -13.23 -20.60 17.94
CA PRO A 10 -13.36 -21.41 19.16
C PRO A 10 -12.20 -21.21 20.14
N GLU A 11 -11.03 -20.80 19.67
CA GLU A 11 -9.85 -20.44 20.46
C GLU A 11 -10.08 -19.23 21.39
N LEU A 12 -11.14 -18.46 21.15
CA LEU A 12 -11.51 -17.26 21.90
C LEU A 12 -12.71 -17.48 22.85
N ALA A 13 -13.24 -18.71 22.93
CA ALA A 13 -14.37 -19.02 23.81
C ALA A 13 -14.01 -18.75 25.29
N GLN A 14 -14.89 -18.08 26.02
CA GLN A 14 -14.67 -17.75 27.44
C GLN A 14 -14.45 -19.03 28.26
N ARG A 15 -13.30 -19.08 28.95
CA ARG A 15 -12.94 -20.19 29.85
C ARG A 15 -13.78 -20.25 31.12
N ASP A 16 -14.36 -19.12 31.54
CA ASP A 16 -15.21 -19.00 32.72
C ASP A 16 -16.42 -18.12 32.40
N THR A 17 -17.62 -18.70 32.42
CA THR A 17 -18.89 -18.03 32.11
C THR A 17 -19.58 -17.49 33.36
N THR A 18 -18.99 -17.69 34.54
CA THR A 18 -19.60 -17.35 35.84
C THR A 18 -19.44 -15.87 36.19
N VAL A 19 -18.48 -15.18 35.58
CA VAL A 19 -18.19 -13.75 35.79
C VAL A 19 -18.48 -12.96 34.51
N LYS A 20 -19.23 -11.86 34.62
CA LYS A 20 -19.50 -10.99 33.47
C LYS A 20 -18.20 -10.38 32.95
N ASN A 21 -17.90 -10.62 31.67
CA ASN A 21 -16.72 -10.05 31.02
C ASN A 21 -16.90 -8.54 30.83
N GLN A 22 -15.95 -7.74 31.31
CA GLN A 22 -16.03 -6.28 31.29
C GLN A 22 -15.94 -5.70 29.86
N TYR A 23 -15.40 -6.47 28.92
CA TYR A 23 -15.22 -6.09 27.53
C TYR A 23 -16.36 -6.55 26.61
N GLU A 24 -17.47 -7.06 27.16
CA GLU A 24 -18.61 -7.61 26.40
C GLU A 24 -19.08 -6.69 25.27
N PHE A 25 -19.17 -5.37 25.52
CA PHE A 25 -19.52 -4.38 24.49
C PHE A 25 -18.52 -4.36 23.32
N TYR A 26 -17.23 -4.31 23.62
CA TYR A 26 -16.16 -4.25 22.60
C TYR A 26 -16.06 -5.55 21.82
N LEU A 27 -16.20 -6.71 22.49
CA LEU A 27 -16.25 -8.01 21.84
C LEU A 27 -17.45 -8.12 20.88
N GLY A 28 -18.62 -7.63 21.30
CA GLY A 28 -19.80 -7.51 20.43
C GLY A 28 -19.55 -6.60 19.23
N TYR A 29 -18.92 -5.44 19.44
CA TYR A 29 -18.55 -4.51 18.38
C TYR A 29 -17.60 -5.16 17.36
N PHE A 30 -16.52 -5.82 17.80
CA PHE A 30 -15.58 -6.49 16.90
C PHE A 30 -16.22 -7.64 16.13
N ALA A 31 -17.10 -8.42 16.76
CA ALA A 31 -17.88 -9.45 16.07
C ALA A 31 -18.78 -8.86 14.98
N SER A 32 -19.41 -7.71 15.23
CA SER A 32 -20.20 -7.00 14.20
C SER A 32 -19.31 -6.46 13.08
N GLN A 33 -18.15 -5.89 13.41
CA GLN A 33 -17.18 -5.40 12.42
C GLN A 33 -16.67 -6.53 11.52
N ASP A 34 -16.45 -7.73 12.05
CA ASP A 34 -16.02 -8.89 11.26
C ASP A 34 -17.07 -9.31 10.22
N VAL A 35 -18.36 -9.32 10.60
CA VAL A 35 -19.46 -9.60 9.68
C VAL A 35 -19.51 -8.55 8.56
N VAL A 36 -19.37 -7.27 8.90
CA VAL A 36 -19.33 -6.19 7.91
C VAL A 36 -18.11 -6.34 7.01
N LYS A 37 -16.92 -6.59 7.57
CA LYS A 37 -15.67 -6.82 6.83
C LYS A 37 -15.84 -7.96 5.82
N LYS A 38 -16.40 -9.09 6.23
CA LYS A 38 -16.67 -10.25 5.37
C LYS A 38 -17.64 -9.89 4.23
N ALA A 39 -18.66 -9.09 4.50
CA ALA A 39 -19.64 -8.67 3.48
C ALA A 39 -19.04 -7.71 2.43
N ILE A 40 -18.14 -6.80 2.84
CA ILE A 40 -17.53 -5.82 1.93
C ILE A 40 -16.28 -6.33 1.21
N PHE A 41 -15.62 -7.36 1.76
CA PHE A 41 -14.40 -7.95 1.21
C PHE A 41 -14.45 -8.23 -0.31
N PRO A 42 -15.50 -8.87 -0.87
CA PRO A 42 -15.53 -9.15 -2.30
C PRO A 42 -15.51 -7.86 -3.14
N VAL A 43 -16.27 -6.83 -2.74
CA VAL A 43 -16.32 -5.55 -3.45
C VAL A 43 -14.97 -4.84 -3.42
N LEU A 44 -14.30 -4.85 -2.25
CA LEU A 44 -12.97 -4.27 -2.11
C LEU A 44 -11.94 -5.03 -2.97
N SER A 45 -12.00 -6.36 -2.98
CA SER A 45 -11.07 -7.18 -3.75
C SER A 45 -11.18 -6.94 -5.26
N GLU A 46 -12.39 -6.75 -5.78
CA GLU A 46 -12.61 -6.43 -7.20
C GLU A 46 -12.08 -5.03 -7.54
N TYR A 47 -12.32 -4.05 -6.66
CA TYR A 47 -11.80 -2.70 -6.83
C TYR A 47 -10.26 -2.68 -6.84
N GLU A 48 -9.63 -3.37 -5.89
CA GLU A 48 -8.17 -3.49 -5.81
C GLU A 48 -7.59 -4.14 -7.07
N ALA A 49 -8.23 -5.20 -7.58
CA ALA A 49 -7.80 -5.85 -8.82
C ALA A 49 -7.85 -4.92 -10.04
N LYS A 50 -8.91 -4.11 -10.16
CA LYS A 50 -9.05 -3.10 -11.23
C LYS A 50 -8.00 -2.00 -11.10
N LEU A 51 -7.75 -1.52 -9.89
CA LEU A 51 -6.74 -0.51 -9.61
C LEU A 51 -5.34 -1.01 -10.00
N GLN A 52 -4.99 -2.24 -9.63
CA GLN A 52 -3.71 -2.85 -10.02
C GLN A 52 -3.59 -3.02 -11.54
N ALA A 53 -4.67 -3.38 -12.23
CA ALA A 53 -4.65 -3.49 -13.69
C ALA A 53 -4.39 -2.12 -14.37
N GLN A 54 -5.02 -1.05 -13.87
CA GLN A 54 -4.78 0.32 -14.37
C GLN A 54 -3.35 0.79 -14.11
N GLN A 55 -2.80 0.48 -12.94
CA GLN A 55 -1.40 0.79 -12.61
C GLN A 55 -0.43 0.06 -13.54
N LYS A 56 -0.59 -1.26 -13.76
CA LYS A 56 0.24 -2.03 -14.70
C LYS A 56 0.17 -1.50 -16.13
N PHE A 57 -1.03 -1.11 -16.57
CA PHE A 57 -1.21 -0.49 -17.88
C PHE A 57 -0.44 0.83 -17.96
N THR A 58 -0.60 1.70 -16.97
CA THR A 58 0.10 3.00 -16.90
C THR A 58 1.62 2.81 -16.88
N GLU A 59 2.13 1.86 -16.11
CA GLU A 59 3.55 1.52 -16.08
C GLU A 59 4.09 1.04 -17.42
N SER A 60 3.27 0.38 -18.24
CA SER A 60 3.67 -0.08 -19.58
C SER A 60 3.77 1.08 -20.57
N PHE A 61 2.87 2.07 -20.46
CA PHE A 61 2.84 3.26 -21.33
C PHE A 61 3.71 4.41 -20.83
N ARG A 62 4.27 4.33 -19.62
CA ARG A 62 5.06 5.41 -19.02
C ARG A 62 6.26 5.83 -19.88
N TYR A 63 6.90 4.89 -20.59
CA TYR A 63 8.04 5.18 -21.45
C TYR A 63 7.71 6.02 -22.69
N ALA A 64 6.43 6.06 -23.09
CA ALA A 64 5.98 6.92 -24.18
C ALA A 64 5.75 8.38 -23.74
N SER A 65 5.72 8.65 -22.44
CA SER A 65 5.45 9.97 -21.87
C SER A 65 6.57 10.41 -20.92
N PRO A 66 7.48 11.27 -21.39
CA PRO A 66 8.58 11.81 -20.57
C PRO A 66 8.08 12.53 -19.31
N SER A 67 6.92 13.19 -19.41
CA SER A 67 6.30 13.90 -18.29
C SER A 67 5.87 12.95 -17.17
N LEU A 68 5.36 11.75 -17.53
CA LEU A 68 4.98 10.74 -16.54
C LEU A 68 6.20 10.15 -15.84
N LEU A 69 7.28 9.86 -16.58
CA LEU A 69 8.55 9.39 -15.99
C LEU A 69 9.13 10.39 -14.98
N LEU A 70 9.12 11.68 -15.32
CA LEU A 70 9.61 12.72 -14.42
C LEU A 70 8.74 12.86 -13.17
N GLN A 71 7.42 12.87 -13.35
CA GLN A 71 6.48 12.95 -12.23
C GLN A 71 6.63 11.74 -11.29
N ASP A 72 6.72 10.53 -11.83
CA ASP A 72 6.92 9.32 -11.03
C ASP A 72 8.26 9.35 -10.30
N ALA A 73 9.36 9.76 -10.94
CA ALA A 73 10.67 9.86 -10.30
C ALA A 73 10.68 10.85 -9.13
N ILE A 74 10.05 12.02 -9.29
CA ILE A 74 9.95 13.03 -8.22
C ILE A 74 9.08 12.50 -7.08
N ASN A 75 7.94 11.87 -7.40
CA ASN A 75 7.05 11.29 -6.39
C ASN A 75 7.71 10.12 -5.64
N ASP A 76 8.51 9.30 -6.32
CA ASP A 76 9.26 8.20 -5.71
C ASP A 76 10.31 8.74 -4.75
N LEU A 77 11.04 9.78 -5.14
CA LEU A 77 12.02 10.44 -4.29
C LEU A 77 11.39 11.14 -3.07
N ALA A 78 10.20 11.73 -3.26
CA ALA A 78 9.45 12.39 -2.19
C ALA A 78 8.75 11.40 -1.25
N GLY A 79 8.75 10.10 -1.57
CA GLY A 79 8.03 9.08 -0.79
C GLY A 79 6.51 9.15 -0.94
N THR A 80 6.01 9.77 -2.02
CA THR A 80 4.58 10.03 -2.27
C THR A 80 4.08 9.39 -3.56
N SER A 81 4.83 8.45 -4.13
CA SER A 81 4.38 7.71 -5.31
C SER A 81 3.17 6.82 -4.97
N PRO A 82 2.35 6.43 -5.95
CA PRO A 82 1.25 5.49 -5.74
C PRO A 82 1.66 4.19 -5.04
N ARG A 83 2.91 3.74 -5.24
CA ARG A 83 3.49 2.56 -4.56
C ARG A 83 3.72 2.79 -3.07
N HIS A 84 4.14 3.98 -2.67
CA HIS A 84 4.28 4.34 -1.25
C HIS A 84 2.92 4.31 -0.56
N TYR A 85 1.89 4.86 -1.21
CA TYR A 85 0.53 4.83 -0.67
C TYR A 85 -0.02 3.40 -0.56
N GLU A 86 0.19 2.57 -1.58
CA GLU A 86 -0.24 1.17 -1.59
C GLU A 86 0.48 0.34 -0.51
N SER A 87 1.81 0.48 -0.40
CA SER A 87 2.60 -0.17 0.66
C SER A 87 2.16 0.29 2.05
N TYR A 88 1.98 1.59 2.27
CA TYR A 88 1.47 2.12 3.54
C TYR A 88 0.12 1.50 3.90
N ARG A 89 -0.82 1.46 2.95
CA ARG A 89 -2.13 0.86 3.17
C ARG A 89 -2.02 -0.62 3.58
N ASN A 90 -1.18 -1.39 2.88
CA ASN A 90 -0.96 -2.80 3.19
C ASN A 90 -0.33 -2.99 4.58
N GLN A 91 0.64 -2.16 4.94
CA GLN A 91 1.28 -2.19 6.26
C GLN A 91 0.29 -1.83 7.37
N VAL A 92 -0.59 -0.85 7.15
CA VAL A 92 -1.66 -0.50 8.11
C VAL A 92 -2.65 -1.66 8.28
N VAL A 93 -3.03 -2.34 7.19
CA VAL A 93 -3.90 -3.52 7.27
C VAL A 93 -3.23 -4.65 8.05
N ALA A 94 -1.95 -4.93 7.79
CA ALA A 94 -1.19 -5.94 8.52
C ALA A 94 -1.07 -5.58 10.02
N PHE A 95 -0.74 -4.33 10.33
CA PHE A 95 -0.67 -3.83 11.71
C PHE A 95 -2.02 -3.90 12.42
N ALA A 96 -3.14 -3.65 11.74
CA ALA A 96 -4.46 -3.80 12.32
C ALA A 96 -4.75 -5.24 12.76
N GLU A 97 -4.22 -6.24 12.03
CA GLU A 97 -4.31 -7.65 12.45
C GLU A 97 -3.37 -7.97 13.63
N GLU A 98 -2.15 -7.43 13.65
CA GLU A 98 -1.24 -7.54 14.80
C GLU A 98 -1.85 -6.94 16.08
N TRP A 99 -2.45 -5.74 15.95
CA TRP A 99 -3.14 -5.08 17.03
C TRP A 99 -4.30 -5.93 17.55
N ARG A 100 -5.12 -6.51 16.66
CA ARG A 100 -6.21 -7.43 17.06
C ARG A 100 -5.67 -8.66 17.76
N ALA A 101 -4.59 -9.26 17.25
CA ALA A 101 -3.95 -10.43 17.86
C ALA A 101 -3.41 -10.13 19.26
N TYR A 102 -2.99 -8.90 19.54
CA TYR A 102 -2.54 -8.47 20.86
C TYR A 102 -3.71 -8.26 21.84
N PHE A 103 -4.79 -7.59 21.41
CA PHE A 103 -5.87 -7.16 22.31
C PHE A 103 -7.02 -8.16 22.46
N LEU A 104 -7.46 -8.80 21.36
CA LEU A 104 -8.64 -9.67 21.41
C LEU A 104 -8.48 -10.82 22.41
N PRO A 105 -7.37 -11.59 22.43
CA PRO A 105 -7.23 -12.69 23.39
C PRO A 105 -7.34 -12.24 24.84
N ARG A 106 -6.73 -11.09 25.18
CA ARG A 106 -6.79 -10.50 26.53
C ARG A 106 -8.20 -10.06 26.90
N MET A 107 -8.92 -9.43 25.96
CA MET A 107 -10.32 -9.04 26.16
C MET A 107 -11.21 -10.28 26.38
N PHE A 108 -10.99 -11.36 25.62
CA PHE A 108 -11.72 -12.62 25.80
C PHE A 108 -11.41 -13.29 27.15
N ASN A 109 -10.16 -13.24 27.60
CA ASN A 109 -9.75 -13.73 28.93
C ASN A 109 -10.12 -12.79 30.08
N ASN A 110 -10.78 -11.65 29.81
CA ASN A 110 -11.16 -10.65 30.81
C ASN A 110 -9.95 -10.10 31.60
N GLU A 111 -8.77 -10.02 30.96
CA GLU A 111 -7.52 -9.59 31.58
C GLU A 111 -7.43 -8.07 31.71
N TRP A 112 -6.79 -7.59 32.78
CA TRP A 112 -6.48 -6.16 32.97
C TRP A 112 -5.12 -5.83 32.38
N MET A 113 -5.01 -4.67 31.72
CA MET A 113 -3.74 -4.11 31.29
C MET A 113 -2.90 -3.73 32.52
N LYS A 114 -1.67 -4.23 32.59
CA LYS A 114 -0.71 -3.85 33.62
C LYS A 114 0.23 -2.78 33.09
N LYS A 115 0.98 -2.14 34.00
CA LYS A 115 1.95 -1.11 33.62
C LYS A 115 3.00 -1.65 32.64
N GLU A 116 3.42 -2.90 32.82
CA GLU A 116 4.43 -3.56 31.99
C GLU A 116 3.92 -3.89 30.58
N ASP A 117 2.59 -3.96 30.37
CA ASP A 117 2.01 -4.21 29.05
C ASP A 117 2.13 -2.98 28.14
N PHE A 118 2.20 -1.77 28.69
CA PHE A 118 2.35 -0.53 27.91
C PHE A 118 3.68 -0.47 27.15
N GLU A 119 4.74 -1.06 27.71
CA GLU A 119 6.05 -1.17 27.04
C GLU A 119 6.05 -2.18 25.88
N LYS A 120 5.06 -3.09 25.86
CA LYS A 120 4.91 -4.15 24.86
C LYS A 120 3.80 -3.88 23.85
N LEU A 121 3.30 -2.63 23.79
CA LEU A 121 2.24 -2.29 22.86
C LEU A 121 2.76 -2.35 21.43
N PRO A 122 1.99 -2.94 20.49
CA PRO A 122 2.33 -2.85 19.09
C PRO A 122 2.26 -1.39 18.67
N VAL A 123 3.36 -0.88 18.10
CA VAL A 123 3.48 0.50 17.59
C VAL A 123 3.65 0.44 16.09
N PHE A 124 2.81 1.17 15.37
CA PHE A 124 2.94 1.28 13.93
C PHE A 124 4.13 2.19 13.57
N VAL A 125 5.07 1.64 12.81
CA VAL A 125 6.16 2.39 12.18
C VAL A 125 6.15 2.05 10.71
N PHE A 126 6.04 3.06 9.85
CA PHE A 126 6.01 2.83 8.41
C PHE A 126 7.39 2.44 7.89
N GLU A 127 7.48 1.27 7.27
CA GLU A 127 8.71 0.72 6.72
C GLU A 127 8.89 1.18 5.27
N TYR A 128 9.57 2.31 5.09
CA TYR A 128 9.89 2.88 3.78
C TYR A 128 10.76 1.95 2.91
N GLU A 129 11.65 1.17 3.54
CA GLU A 129 12.57 0.24 2.84
C GLU A 129 11.84 -0.88 2.10
N LYS A 130 10.60 -1.20 2.50
CA LYS A 130 9.77 -2.22 1.83
C LYS A 130 9.12 -1.70 0.54
N VAL A 131 9.24 -0.40 0.23
CA VAL A 131 8.72 0.17 -1.01
C VAL A 131 9.75 -0.01 -2.14
N PRO A 132 9.43 -0.74 -3.22
CA PRO A 132 10.35 -0.87 -4.35
C PRO A 132 10.51 0.48 -5.06
N SER A 133 11.72 1.02 -5.04
CA SER A 133 12.04 2.26 -5.76
C SER A 133 12.23 2.00 -7.25
N THR A 134 11.65 2.86 -8.08
CA THR A 134 11.86 2.87 -9.54
C THR A 134 12.66 4.07 -10.02
N ALA A 135 13.01 5.01 -9.11
CA ALA A 135 13.68 6.26 -9.44
C ALA A 135 14.88 6.07 -10.38
N THR A 136 15.74 5.07 -10.12
CA THR A 136 16.90 4.75 -10.97
C THR A 136 16.50 4.39 -12.40
N SER A 137 15.49 3.53 -12.56
CA SER A 137 14.96 3.13 -13.87
C SER A 137 14.29 4.31 -14.60
N ASP A 138 13.61 5.18 -13.86
CA ASP A 138 12.90 6.34 -14.42
C ASP A 138 13.88 7.42 -14.91
N PHE A 139 14.91 7.74 -14.11
CA PHE A 139 15.98 8.64 -14.53
C PHE A 139 16.78 8.10 -15.72
N THR A 140 16.99 6.78 -15.78
CA THR A 140 17.66 6.13 -16.92
C THR A 140 16.82 6.27 -18.20
N GLY A 141 15.51 6.05 -18.11
CA GLY A 141 14.58 6.24 -19.23
C GLY A 141 14.55 7.69 -19.74
N LEU A 142 14.54 8.66 -18.83
CA LEU A 142 14.63 10.09 -19.16
C LEU A 142 15.94 10.43 -19.87
N LEU A 143 17.08 9.93 -19.39
CA LEU A 143 18.38 10.12 -20.03
C LEU A 143 18.40 9.60 -21.47
N LEU A 144 17.84 8.41 -21.71
CA LEU A 144 17.71 7.85 -23.05
C LEU A 144 16.82 8.71 -23.95
N PHE A 145 15.69 9.19 -23.44
CA PHE A 145 14.80 10.08 -24.18
C PHE A 145 15.49 11.40 -24.58
N VAL A 146 16.25 12.00 -23.67
CA VAL A 146 17.07 13.19 -23.94
C VAL A 146 18.15 12.90 -24.98
N LEU A 147 18.85 11.76 -24.88
CA LEU A 147 19.84 11.37 -25.88
C LEU A 147 19.24 11.19 -27.27
N VAL A 148 18.10 10.49 -27.39
CA VAL A 148 17.42 10.26 -28.67
C VAL A 148 16.97 11.58 -29.29
N THR A 149 16.36 12.47 -28.50
CA THR A 149 15.91 13.79 -28.98
C THR A 149 17.08 14.67 -29.43
N LEU A 150 18.20 14.65 -28.71
CA LEU A 150 19.43 15.36 -29.11
C LEU A 150 20.05 14.78 -30.39
N ILE A 151 20.09 13.45 -30.55
CA ILE A 151 20.59 12.81 -31.77
C ILE A 151 19.72 13.21 -32.97
N ILE A 152 18.40 13.12 -32.85
CA ILE A 152 17.48 13.54 -33.93
C ILE A 152 17.69 15.01 -34.27
N SER A 153 17.74 15.89 -33.27
CA SER A 153 17.97 17.32 -33.46
C SER A 153 19.30 17.59 -34.19
N SER A 154 20.38 16.91 -33.79
CA SER A 154 21.70 17.00 -34.42
C SER A 154 21.68 16.53 -35.88
N VAL A 155 21.05 15.40 -36.18
CA VAL A 155 20.93 14.89 -37.56
C VAL A 155 20.15 15.86 -38.44
N VAL A 156 19.03 16.39 -37.94
CA VAL A 156 18.23 17.41 -38.66
C VAL A 156 19.04 18.66 -38.91
N TYR A 157 19.76 19.16 -37.90
CA TYR A 157 20.62 20.33 -38.01
C TYR A 157 21.71 20.14 -39.08
N ARG A 158 22.40 18.98 -39.08
CA ARG A 158 23.43 18.66 -40.09
C ARG A 158 22.85 18.60 -41.50
N ASN A 159 21.69 17.97 -41.69
CA ASN A 159 21.03 17.86 -42.99
C ASN A 159 20.62 19.23 -43.56
N ILE A 160 20.11 20.13 -42.71
CA ILE A 160 19.76 21.51 -43.11
C ILE A 160 21.03 22.29 -43.47
N ALA A 161 22.06 22.26 -42.61
CA ALA A 161 23.32 22.95 -42.86
C ALA A 161 23.98 22.51 -44.18
N THR A 162 23.92 21.21 -44.50
CA THR A 162 24.49 20.65 -45.72
C THR A 162 23.72 21.11 -46.96
N LYS A 163 22.39 21.19 -46.90
CA LYS A 163 21.55 21.72 -47.99
C LYS A 163 21.80 23.21 -48.25
N VAL A 164 22.04 24.00 -47.20
CA VAL A 164 22.34 25.44 -47.33
C VAL A 164 23.68 25.67 -48.01
N LEU A 165 24.72 24.89 -47.67
CA LEU A 165 26.04 24.98 -48.29
C LEU A 165 26.08 24.57 -49.78
N LEU A 166 25.22 23.65 -50.21
CA LEU A 166 25.11 23.24 -51.62
C LEU A 166 24.29 24.22 -52.47
N ALA A 167 23.58 25.16 -51.85
CA ALA A 167 22.75 26.15 -52.51
C ALA A 167 23.41 27.55 -52.61
N SER A 168 24.63 27.72 -52.06
CA SER A 168 25.47 28.93 -52.14
C SER A 168 26.64 28.72 -53.09
#